data_AF-A0A958V6E7-F1
#
_entry.id   AF-A0A958V6E7-F1
#
_cell.length_a   1.000
_cell.length_b   1.000
_cell.length_c   1.000
_cell.angle_alpha   90.00
_cell.angle_beta   90.00
_cell.angle_gamma   90.00
#
_symmetry.space_group_name_H-M   'P 1'
#
loop_
_entity.id
_entity.type
_entity.pdbx_description
1 polymer ?
#
loop_
_entity_poly.entity_id
_entity_poly.type
_entity_poly.pdbx_seq_one_letter_code
_entity_poly.pdbx_strand_id
1 'polypeptide(L)'
;SLGYQWLEAGELAKLPVADQETYYETLMKTEPMRVSKMKRMTGLPPAVNVSDLVDHIDYLVKLIGIEHVGISSDFDGGGGIEGWRDASETFNVTYELVKRGYTEEQIGMLWSGNLLRVLDEVQQVANEIQNNNQ
;
A
#
# COMPACT_ATOMS: atom_id res chain seq x y z
N SER A 1 -18.16 -24.28 -7.55
CA SER A 1 -16.73 -24.21 -7.18
C SER A 1 -15.91 -24.45 -8.45
N LEU A 2 -14.83 -23.70 -8.69
CA LEU A 2 -14.01 -23.80 -9.91
C LEU A 2 -13.02 -24.98 -9.90
N GLY A 3 -13.14 -25.92 -8.95
CA GLY A 3 -12.23 -27.07 -8.84
C GLY A 3 -10.86 -26.75 -8.24
N TYR A 4 -10.63 -25.51 -7.78
CA TYR A 4 -9.41 -25.10 -7.10
C TYR A 4 -9.58 -25.16 -5.58
N GLN A 5 -8.54 -25.62 -4.89
CA GLN A 5 -8.41 -25.47 -3.45
C GLN A 5 -7.98 -24.04 -3.14
N TRP A 6 -8.78 -23.34 -2.33
CA TRP A 6 -8.40 -22.05 -1.79
C TRP A 6 -7.47 -22.27 -0.61
N LEU A 7 -6.37 -21.51 -0.57
CA LEU A 7 -5.47 -21.46 0.58
C LEU A 7 -5.89 -20.30 1.46
N GLU A 8 -6.03 -20.54 2.76
CA GLU A 8 -6.29 -19.50 3.74
C GLU A 8 -4.99 -18.75 4.11
N ALA A 9 -5.15 -17.56 4.72
CA ALA A 9 -4.03 -16.75 5.17
C ALA A 9 -3.09 -17.56 6.09
N GLY A 10 -1.82 -17.66 5.71
CA GLY A 10 -0.79 -18.40 6.44
C GLY A 10 -0.67 -19.89 6.12
N GLU A 11 -1.54 -20.47 5.27
CA GLU A 11 -1.37 -21.85 4.79
C GLU A 11 -0.28 -21.96 3.75
N LEU A 12 -0.12 -20.94 2.89
CA LEU A 12 0.96 -20.88 1.90
C LEU A 12 2.35 -21.05 2.54
N ALA A 13 2.60 -20.39 3.66
CA ALA A 13 3.88 -20.47 4.37
C ALA A 13 4.17 -21.86 4.95
N LYS A 14 3.15 -22.72 5.09
CA LYS A 14 3.28 -24.10 5.58
C LYS A 14 3.53 -25.10 4.46
N LEU A 15 3.38 -24.69 3.20
CA LEU A 15 3.63 -25.56 2.06
C LEU A 15 5.14 -25.81 1.88
N PRO A 16 5.53 -26.95 1.28
CA PRO A 16 6.89 -27.13 0.77
C PRO A 16 7.32 -25.97 -0.14
N VAL A 17 8.60 -25.59 -0.09
CA VAL A 17 9.12 -24.44 -0.87
C VAL A 17 8.81 -24.56 -2.37
N ALA A 18 8.89 -25.76 -2.95
CA ALA A 18 8.56 -26.00 -4.36
C ALA A 18 7.07 -25.70 -4.68
N ASP A 19 6.17 -25.96 -3.74
CA ASP A 19 4.75 -25.67 -3.90
C ASP A 19 4.46 -24.17 -3.71
N GLN A 20 5.22 -23.50 -2.83
CA GLN A 20 5.18 -22.04 -2.70
C GLN A 20 5.66 -21.35 -3.99
N GLU A 21 6.75 -21.83 -4.58
CA GLU A 21 7.28 -21.33 -5.85
C GLU A 21 6.26 -21.52 -6.98
N THR A 22 5.68 -22.73 -7.07
CA THR A 22 4.62 -23.03 -8.04
C THR A 22 3.41 -22.10 -7.87
N TYR A 23 3.03 -21.79 -6.64
CA TYR A 23 1.96 -20.84 -6.34
C TYR A 23 2.27 -19.45 -6.88
N TYR A 24 3.44 -18.88 -6.54
CA TYR A 24 3.83 -17.55 -7.01
C TYR A 24 4.01 -17.48 -8.52
N GLU A 25 4.61 -18.50 -9.14
CA GLU A 25 4.68 -18.58 -10.59
C GLU A 25 3.31 -18.58 -11.25
N THR A 26 2.35 -19.32 -10.68
CA THR A 26 0.98 -19.38 -11.19
C THR A 26 0.30 -18.04 -11.03
N LEU A 27 0.45 -17.36 -9.89
CA LEU A 27 -0.05 -16.00 -9.69
C LEU A 27 0.51 -15.04 -10.73
N MET A 28 1.84 -15.01 -10.92
CA MET A 28 2.47 -14.12 -11.90
C MET A 28 1.99 -14.37 -13.34
N LYS A 29 1.80 -15.64 -13.72
CA LYS A 29 1.27 -16.01 -15.05
C LYS A 29 -0.21 -15.66 -15.21
N THR A 30 -0.99 -15.77 -14.14
CA THR A 30 -2.45 -15.55 -14.18
C THR A 30 -2.85 -14.09 -14.06
N GLU A 31 -2.04 -13.27 -13.42
CA GLU A 31 -2.29 -11.83 -13.24
C GLU A 31 -2.55 -11.07 -14.55
N PRO A 32 -1.71 -11.16 -15.61
CA PRO A 32 -1.99 -10.48 -16.88
C PRO A 32 -3.26 -11.01 -17.56
N MET A 33 -3.59 -12.30 -17.37
CA MET A 33 -4.85 -12.88 -17.88
C MET A 33 -6.06 -12.33 -17.13
N ARG A 34 -5.96 -12.19 -15.80
CA ARG A 34 -6.99 -11.59 -14.94
C ARG A 34 -7.25 -10.16 -15.36
N VAL A 35 -6.21 -9.33 -15.48
CA VAL A 35 -6.30 -7.93 -15.91
C VAL A 35 -6.93 -7.83 -17.32
N SER A 36 -6.48 -8.67 -18.26
CA SER A 36 -7.03 -8.69 -19.63
C SER A 36 -8.49 -9.13 -19.67
N LYS A 37 -8.89 -10.06 -18.80
CA LYS A 37 -10.28 -10.48 -18.66
C LYS A 37 -11.13 -9.38 -18.05
N MET A 38 -10.68 -8.74 -16.97
CA MET A 38 -11.39 -7.63 -16.31
C MET A 38 -11.68 -6.49 -17.27
N LYS A 39 -10.73 -6.12 -18.15
CA LYS A 39 -10.95 -5.08 -19.18
C LYS A 39 -12.11 -5.37 -20.15
N ARG A 40 -12.52 -6.64 -20.29
CA ARG A 40 -13.61 -7.07 -21.17
C ARG A 40 -14.90 -7.39 -20.42
N MET A 41 -14.86 -7.38 -19.08
CA MET A 41 -16.03 -7.65 -18.26
C MET A 41 -16.88 -6.38 -18.11
N THR A 42 -18.18 -6.54 -18.25
CA THR A 42 -19.16 -5.48 -18.02
C THR A 42 -19.70 -5.55 -16.59
N GLY A 43 -20.02 -4.40 -15.99
CA GLY A 43 -20.61 -4.34 -14.65
C GLY A 43 -19.61 -4.37 -13.49
N LEU A 44 -18.32 -4.16 -13.77
CA LEU A 44 -17.32 -3.87 -12.74
C LEU A 44 -17.38 -2.38 -12.36
N PRO A 45 -17.10 -2.01 -11.10
CA PRO A 45 -16.86 -0.62 -10.75
C PRO A 45 -15.66 -0.07 -11.54
N PRO A 46 -15.59 1.26 -11.75
CA PRO A 46 -14.43 1.89 -12.37
C PRO A 46 -13.15 1.61 -11.57
N ALA A 47 -12.02 1.55 -12.27
CA ALA A 47 -10.73 1.45 -11.61
C ALA A 47 -10.43 2.73 -10.84
N VAL A 48 -9.81 2.60 -9.67
CA VAL A 48 -9.32 3.73 -8.88
C VAL A 48 -7.97 4.23 -9.42
N ASN A 49 -7.71 5.52 -9.23
CA ASN A 49 -6.51 6.21 -9.70
C ASN A 49 -5.90 7.09 -8.59
N VAL A 50 -4.78 7.76 -8.88
CA VAL A 50 -4.09 8.65 -7.94
C VAL A 50 -5.00 9.71 -7.31
N SER A 51 -5.97 10.26 -8.05
CA SER A 51 -6.92 11.23 -7.47
C SER A 51 -7.76 10.60 -6.36
N ASP A 52 -8.21 9.35 -6.52
CA ASP A 52 -8.99 8.66 -5.49
C ASP A 52 -8.14 8.42 -4.23
N LEU A 53 -6.86 8.06 -4.40
CA LEU A 53 -5.92 7.94 -3.28
C LEU A 53 -5.78 9.28 -2.53
N VAL A 54 -5.62 10.39 -3.26
CA VAL A 54 -5.46 11.69 -2.62
C VAL A 54 -6.77 12.20 -2.00
N ASP A 55 -7.94 11.78 -2.49
CA ASP A 55 -9.23 11.99 -1.79
C ASP A 55 -9.24 11.31 -0.42
N HIS A 56 -8.67 10.10 -0.30
CA HIS A 56 -8.52 9.43 0.98
C HIS A 56 -7.54 10.16 1.91
N ILE A 57 -6.44 10.70 1.37
CA ILE A 57 -5.49 11.53 2.13
C ILE A 57 -6.19 12.78 2.66
N ASP A 58 -6.90 13.53 1.81
CA ASP A 58 -7.65 14.73 2.20
C ASP A 58 -8.65 14.42 3.32
N TYR A 59 -9.39 13.32 3.18
CA TYR A 59 -10.35 12.89 4.20
C TYR A 59 -9.67 12.61 5.54
N LEU A 60 -8.56 11.86 5.54
CA LEU A 60 -7.82 11.54 6.77
C LEU A 60 -7.22 12.80 7.39
N VAL A 61 -6.58 13.66 6.59
CA VAL A 61 -6.02 14.93 7.07
C VAL A 61 -7.10 15.78 7.74
N LYS A 62 -8.30 15.86 7.14
CA LYS A 62 -9.44 16.57 7.73
C LYS A 62 -9.96 15.92 9.01
N LEU A 63 -9.94 14.59 9.09
CA LEU A 63 -10.53 13.83 10.20
C LEU A 63 -9.62 13.80 11.43
N ILE A 64 -8.33 13.55 11.23
CA ILE A 64 -7.37 13.25 12.31
C ILE A 64 -6.18 14.20 12.36
N GLY A 65 -6.01 15.14 11.42
CA GLY A 65 -4.85 16.02 11.35
C GLY A 65 -3.72 15.45 10.46
N ILE A 66 -2.94 16.34 9.83
CA ILE A 66 -1.90 15.93 8.87
C ILE A 66 -0.75 15.18 9.53
N GLU A 67 -0.45 15.48 10.77
CA GLU A 67 0.60 14.89 11.60
C GLU A 67 0.40 13.40 11.92
N HIS A 68 -0.77 12.86 11.56
CA HIS A 68 -1.21 11.49 11.77
C HIS A 68 -1.38 10.68 10.48
N VAL A 69 -1.04 11.24 9.31
CA VAL A 69 -1.24 10.58 8.01
C VAL A 69 0.10 10.28 7.35
N GLY A 70 0.23 9.08 6.77
CA GLY A 70 1.38 8.66 5.97
C GLY A 70 0.92 7.98 4.67
N ILE A 71 1.87 7.72 3.77
CA ILE A 71 1.61 7.11 2.46
C ILE A 71 2.30 5.74 2.37
N SER A 72 1.57 4.74 1.86
CA SER A 72 2.11 3.42 1.50
C SER A 72 1.43 2.93 0.23
N SER A 73 2.17 2.18 -0.59
CA SER A 73 1.68 1.67 -1.87
C SER A 73 1.12 0.25 -1.81
N ASP A 74 1.57 -0.55 -0.84
CA ASP A 74 1.38 -2.01 -0.81
C ASP A 74 1.83 -2.70 -2.12
N PHE A 75 2.89 -2.17 -2.75
CA PHE A 75 3.51 -2.81 -3.92
C PHE A 75 3.97 -4.23 -3.59
N ASP A 76 3.84 -5.13 -4.57
CA ASP A 76 4.08 -6.57 -4.43
C ASP A 76 3.16 -7.30 -3.42
N GLY A 77 2.33 -6.57 -2.67
CA GLY A 77 1.30 -7.07 -1.75
C GLY A 77 -0.13 -7.07 -2.31
N GLY A 78 -0.31 -6.61 -3.55
CA GLY A 78 -1.62 -6.48 -4.21
C GLY A 78 -2.11 -5.03 -4.34
N GLY A 79 -1.32 -4.06 -3.90
CA GLY A 79 -1.54 -2.64 -4.14
C GLY A 79 -1.25 -2.20 -5.58
N GLY A 80 -1.20 -0.89 -5.76
CA GLY A 80 -1.06 -0.23 -7.06
C GLY A 80 -2.41 0.20 -7.66
N ILE A 81 -2.43 1.41 -8.19
CA ILE A 81 -3.61 2.07 -8.77
C ILE A 81 -3.26 2.69 -10.12
N GLU A 82 -4.26 3.14 -10.88
CA GLU A 82 -3.96 3.84 -12.14
C GLU A 82 -3.19 5.14 -11.86
N GLY A 83 -2.00 5.25 -12.46
CA GLY A 83 -1.07 6.35 -12.24
C GLY A 83 -0.11 6.16 -11.06
N TRP A 84 -0.18 5.05 -10.33
CA TRP A 84 0.84 4.65 -9.36
C TRP A 84 0.89 3.12 -9.24
N ARG A 85 1.29 2.46 -10.34
CA ARG A 85 1.35 0.98 -10.46
C ARG A 85 2.59 0.37 -9.82
N ASP A 86 3.68 1.12 -9.84
CA ASP A 86 4.96 0.73 -9.29
C ASP A 86 5.76 1.96 -8.80
N ALA A 87 6.92 1.70 -8.21
CA ALA A 87 7.75 2.74 -7.61
C ALA A 87 8.21 3.84 -8.59
N SER A 88 8.30 3.55 -9.90
CA SER A 88 8.70 4.55 -10.90
C SER A 88 7.64 5.64 -11.13
N GLU A 89 6.37 5.34 -10.82
CA GLU A 89 5.25 6.28 -10.94
C GLU A 89 4.99 7.11 -9.67
N THR A 90 5.82 6.97 -8.62
CA THR A 90 5.63 7.63 -7.31
C THR A 90 5.52 9.15 -7.41
N PHE A 91 6.15 9.76 -8.40
CA PHE A 91 6.03 11.19 -8.66
C PHE A 91 4.58 11.64 -8.89
N ASN A 92 3.71 10.79 -9.44
CA ASN A 92 2.33 11.16 -9.74
C ASN A 92 1.52 11.45 -8.48
N VAL A 93 1.80 10.76 -7.36
CA VAL A 93 1.17 11.05 -6.06
C VAL A 93 1.58 12.43 -5.57
N THR A 94 2.88 12.74 -5.60
CA THR A 94 3.39 14.07 -5.25
C THR A 94 2.82 15.15 -6.15
N TYR A 95 2.70 14.90 -7.46
CA TYR A 95 2.10 15.82 -8.41
C TYR A 95 0.64 16.15 -8.06
N GLU A 96 -0.17 15.13 -7.73
CA GLU A 96 -1.57 15.34 -7.34
C GLU A 96 -1.68 16.09 -6.00
N LEU A 97 -0.81 15.80 -5.02
CA LEU A 97 -0.74 16.56 -3.77
C LEU A 97 -0.43 18.06 -4.02
N VAL A 98 0.57 18.36 -4.85
CA VAL A 98 0.92 19.75 -5.23
C VAL A 98 -0.26 20.43 -5.91
N LYS A 99 -0.93 19.74 -6.84
CA LYS A 99 -2.11 20.25 -7.55
C LYS A 99 -3.27 20.59 -6.61
N ARG A 100 -3.39 19.90 -5.47
CA ARG A 100 -4.38 20.18 -4.41
C ARG A 100 -3.93 21.24 -3.40
N GLY A 101 -2.71 21.77 -3.55
CA GLY A 101 -2.22 22.88 -2.74
C GLY A 101 -1.50 22.47 -1.46
N TYR A 102 -1.11 21.19 -1.32
CA TYR A 102 -0.22 20.79 -0.25
C TYR A 102 1.14 21.49 -0.41
N THR A 103 1.67 22.03 0.68
CA THR A 103 3.00 22.64 0.69
C THR A 103 4.09 21.58 0.67
N GLU A 104 5.32 21.96 0.30
CA GLU A 104 6.49 21.07 0.36
C GLU A 104 6.68 20.47 1.77
N GLU A 105 6.50 21.28 2.81
CA GLU A 105 6.56 20.83 4.21
C GLU A 105 5.52 19.74 4.50
N GLN A 106 4.26 19.98 4.12
CA GLN A 106 3.17 19.03 4.31
C GLN A 106 3.39 17.73 3.52
N ILE A 107 3.90 17.82 2.30
CA ILE A 107 4.27 16.67 1.48
C ILE A 107 5.40 15.89 2.15
N GLY A 108 6.40 16.57 2.73
CA GLY A 108 7.47 15.95 3.51
C GLY A 108 6.94 15.20 4.74
N MET A 109 5.95 15.76 5.43
CA MET A 109 5.27 15.08 6.55
C MET A 109 4.59 13.78 6.10
N LEU A 110 3.82 13.82 5.01
CA LEU A 110 3.09 12.68 4.46
C LEU A 110 4.03 11.56 3.96
N TRP A 111 5.14 11.92 3.31
CA TRP A 111 6.07 10.94 2.75
C TRP A 111 6.99 10.29 3.76
N SER A 112 7.36 10.99 4.84
CA SER A 112 8.29 10.41 5.82
C SER A 112 8.25 11.06 7.19
N GLY A 113 8.04 12.37 7.29
CA GLY A 113 8.19 13.11 8.54
C GLY A 113 7.34 12.54 9.69
N ASN A 114 6.08 12.19 9.41
CA ASN A 114 5.19 11.63 10.42
C ASN A 114 5.59 10.22 10.85
N LEU A 115 6.01 9.38 9.90
CA LEU A 115 6.49 8.02 10.19
C LEU A 115 7.76 8.07 11.04
N LEU A 116 8.72 8.93 10.67
CA LEU A 116 9.98 9.06 11.38
C LEU A 116 9.78 9.59 12.80
N ARG A 117 8.89 10.56 13.01
CA ARG A 117 8.49 11.01 14.35
C ARG A 117 7.98 9.85 15.21
N VAL A 118 7.07 9.03 14.68
CA VAL A 118 6.54 7.86 15.41
C VAL A 118 7.63 6.84 15.69
N LEU A 119 8.54 6.59 14.74
CA LEU A 119 9.67 5.68 14.93
C LEU A 119 10.58 6.14 16.07
N ASP A 120 10.89 7.45 16.13
CA ASP A 120 11.70 8.04 17.21
C ASP A 120 11.02 7.89 18.59
N GLU A 121 9.70 8.17 18.67
CA GLU A 121 8.92 7.99 19.90
C GLU A 121 8.90 6.53 20.37
N VAL A 122 8.70 5.58 19.45
CA VAL A 122 8.74 4.15 19.75
C VAL A 122 10.13 3.74 20.27
N GLN A 123 11.20 4.23 19.64
CA GLN A 123 12.57 3.94 20.07
C GLN A 123 12.86 4.50 21.46
N GLN A 124 12.35 5.69 21.78
CA GLN A 124 12.48 6.28 23.12
C GLN A 124 11.81 5.40 24.17
N VAL A 125 10.55 5.01 23.97
CA VAL A 125 9.80 4.16 24.90
C VAL A 125 10.50 2.81 25.10
N ALA A 126 11.01 2.21 24.02
CA ALA A 126 11.78 0.98 24.11
C ALA A 126 13.02 1.12 25.02
N ASN A 127 13.75 2.23 24.91
CA ASN A 127 14.93 2.51 25.74
C ASN A 127 14.55 2.72 27.22
N GLU A 128 13.46 3.44 27.50
CA GLU A 128 12.97 3.64 28.87
C GLU A 128 12.61 2.30 29.54
N ILE A 129 11.91 1.42 28.81
CA ILE A 129 11.57 0.07 29.30
C ILE A 129 12.82 -0.76 29.57
N GLN A 130 13.81 -0.71 28.68
CA GLN A 130 15.06 -1.48 28.86
C GLN A 130 15.86 -0.99 30.07
N ASN A 131 15.97 0.33 30.27
CA ASN A 131 16.70 0.92 31.38
C ASN A 131 15.99 0.72 32.74
N ASN A 132 14.66 0.72 32.78
CA ASN A 132 13.89 0.50 34.01
C ASN A 132 13.87 -0.98 34.46
N ASN A 133 14.32 -1.91 33.62
CA ASN A 133 14.43 -3.33 33.91
C ASN A 133 15.86 -3.79 34.25
N GLN A 134 16.81 -2.85 34.39
CA GLN A 134 18.17 -3.07 34.91
C GLN A 134 18.29 -2.60 36.36
#